data_AF-A0A970BIJ8-F1
#
_entry.id   AF-A0A970BIJ8-F1
#
_cell.length_a   1.000
_cell.length_b   1.000
_cell.length_c   1.000
_cell.angle_alpha   90.00
_cell.angle_beta   90.00
_cell.angle_gamma   90.00
#
_symmetry.space_group_name_H-M   'P 1'
#
loop_
_entity.id
_entity.type
_entity.pdbx_description
1 polymer ?
#
loop_
_entity_poly.entity_id
_entity_poly.type
_entity_poly.pdbx_seq_one_letter_code
_entity_poly.pdbx_strand_id
1 'polypeptide(L)'
;MKRKAFISIGLAVIALAIVIAVVYAFGFGNVDGVWGVINNGGGASNEKWATGPAGVDGATFNLDNETRYSSNWWDQTSWQTGWLIPVNHYNNTDWNQVRYGSSSFNSSSGMAFDGVNEVSPHLDFGYEQPFVLGRFCHINNSITASTYLETVPLTVTVSDIACGSDALPGGPYIPGTEPPTPITSMAFTYTFGLDETTNSLNPCPYLPGDPVNDYGCADAISISQAPADQKFRSLFESDIYVDYTVGVLGFMEMNANGTCPVWDAGQSIGQYISKEGTTNCTCLYGSITDYTPTAVDLVYFTAEVSEEGTLLAWQTANEVDNIGFNLYRAESKTGSKVKLNETLIPTNVMPGSLVGAFYSYEDTTAKGGLTYYYWLEDVEAGGKATLHGPVEMQ
;
A
#
# COMPACT_ATOMS: atom_id res chain seq x y z
N MET A 1 13.83 70.44 16.40
CA MET A 1 13.20 70.09 17.70
C MET A 1 12.28 68.90 17.49
N LYS A 2 12.43 67.88 18.34
CA LYS A 2 11.80 66.56 18.28
C LYS A 2 10.27 66.63 18.36
N ARG A 3 9.56 65.84 17.54
CA ARG A 3 8.30 65.17 17.95
C ARG A 3 8.16 63.87 17.15
N LYS A 4 8.41 62.77 17.86
CA LYS A 4 8.20 61.39 17.41
C LYS A 4 6.68 61.16 17.32
N ALA A 5 6.19 60.71 16.17
CA ALA A 5 4.85 60.17 16.05
C ALA A 5 4.88 58.73 16.58
N PHE A 6 4.16 58.48 17.67
CA PHE A 6 3.86 57.14 18.15
C PHE A 6 2.84 56.51 17.18
N ILE A 7 3.28 55.55 16.37
CA ILE A 7 2.37 54.63 15.70
C ILE A 7 2.06 53.54 16.71
N SER A 8 0.83 53.56 17.21
CA SER A 8 0.22 52.50 18.01
C SER A 8 0.27 51.18 17.23
N ILE A 9 1.06 50.24 17.75
CA ILE A 9 1.05 48.83 17.33
C ILE A 9 -0.28 48.25 17.77
N GLY A 10 -1.22 48.11 16.83
CA GLY A 10 -2.39 47.27 17.02
C GLY A 10 -1.92 45.82 17.04
N LEU A 11 -2.01 45.18 18.20
CA LEU A 11 -1.91 43.72 18.33
C LEU A 11 -2.95 43.09 17.39
N ALA A 12 -2.51 42.49 16.29
CA ALA A 12 -3.31 41.52 15.57
C ALA A 12 -3.43 40.29 16.47
N VAL A 13 -4.63 40.10 17.03
CA VAL A 13 -5.00 38.88 17.74
C VAL A 13 -4.93 37.74 16.72
N ILE A 14 -3.84 36.98 16.75
CA ILE A 14 -3.75 35.69 16.09
C ILE A 14 -4.76 34.80 16.82
N ALA A 15 -5.88 34.52 16.15
CA ALA A 15 -6.79 33.46 16.56
C ALA A 15 -6.04 32.14 16.41
N LEU A 16 -5.37 31.73 17.50
CA LEU A 16 -4.86 30.38 17.65
C LEU A 16 -6.09 29.49 17.69
N ALA A 17 -6.37 28.76 16.60
CA ALA A 17 -7.32 27.67 16.64
C ALA A 17 -6.77 26.64 17.64
N ILE A 18 -7.33 26.65 18.84
CA ILE A 18 -7.15 25.57 19.80
C ILE A 18 -7.89 24.39 19.19
N VAL A 19 -7.17 23.55 18.43
CA VAL A 19 -7.59 22.18 18.20
C VAL A 19 -7.52 21.52 19.56
N ILE A 20 -8.65 21.48 20.26
CA ILE A 20 -8.80 20.59 21.41
C ILE A 20 -8.61 19.20 20.81
N ALA A 21 -7.44 18.61 21.02
CA ALA A 21 -7.25 17.19 20.78
C ALA A 21 -8.15 16.47 21.79
N VAL A 22 -9.39 16.22 21.40
CA VAL A 22 -10.20 15.19 22.03
C VAL A 22 -9.37 13.93 21.86
N VAL A 23 -9.03 13.27 22.98
CA VAL A 23 -8.40 11.95 22.92
C VAL A 23 -9.46 11.03 22.30
N TYR A 24 -9.34 10.82 21.00
CA TYR A 24 -10.14 9.84 20.28
C TYR A 24 -9.75 8.47 20.82
N ALA A 25 -10.72 7.70 21.30
CA ALA A 25 -10.52 6.31 21.65
C ALA A 25 -11.20 5.47 20.59
N PHE A 26 -10.40 4.83 19.75
CA PHE A 26 -10.86 3.75 18.89
C PHE A 26 -10.58 2.40 19.57
N GLY A 27 -11.40 1.41 19.29
CA GLY A 27 -11.20 0.02 19.68
C GLY A 27 -11.29 -0.89 18.47
N PHE A 28 -10.45 -1.93 18.45
CA PHE A 28 -10.45 -2.99 17.45
C PHE A 28 -10.16 -4.34 18.11
N GLY A 29 -10.83 -5.37 17.63
CA GLY A 29 -10.61 -6.76 18.04
C GLY A 29 -9.59 -7.41 17.13
N ASN A 30 -10.09 -8.01 16.05
CA ASN A 30 -9.30 -8.89 15.18
C ASN A 30 -9.10 -8.26 13.80
N VAL A 31 -7.98 -8.60 13.15
CA VAL A 31 -7.72 -8.29 11.75
C VAL A 31 -7.54 -9.59 10.99
N ASP A 32 -8.38 -9.79 9.98
CA ASP A 32 -8.43 -10.98 9.14
C ASP A 32 -8.28 -10.56 7.66
N GLY A 33 -7.43 -11.20 6.87
CA GLY A 33 -7.26 -10.93 5.43
C GLY A 33 -7.81 -12.06 4.55
N VAL A 34 -8.21 -11.78 3.31
CA VAL A 34 -8.51 -12.81 2.29
C VAL A 34 -8.01 -12.36 0.93
N TRP A 35 -7.12 -13.14 0.30
CA TRP A 35 -6.65 -12.87 -1.07
C TRP A 35 -7.77 -13.07 -2.10
N GLY A 36 -7.92 -12.11 -3.02
CA GLY A 36 -8.82 -12.19 -4.15
C GLY A 36 -8.22 -12.87 -5.38
N VAL A 37 -8.73 -12.49 -6.55
CA VAL A 37 -8.30 -13.03 -7.85
C VAL A 37 -7.10 -12.26 -8.38
N ILE A 38 -6.10 -12.98 -8.91
CA ILE A 38 -4.93 -12.37 -9.55
C ILE A 38 -5.33 -11.58 -10.81
N ASN A 39 -4.68 -10.43 -11.01
CA ASN A 39 -4.83 -9.54 -12.17
C ASN A 39 -6.29 -9.10 -12.42
N ASN A 40 -7.05 -8.85 -11.34
CA ASN A 40 -8.45 -8.40 -11.38
C ASN A 40 -9.34 -9.19 -12.38
N GLY A 41 -9.15 -10.51 -12.44
CA GLY A 41 -9.90 -11.42 -13.32
C GLY A 41 -9.18 -11.87 -14.59
N GLY A 42 -7.97 -11.39 -14.85
CA GLY A 42 -7.10 -11.88 -15.93
C GLY A 42 -6.32 -13.16 -15.58
N GLY A 43 -6.13 -13.42 -14.29
CA GLY A 43 -5.42 -14.58 -13.75
C GLY A 43 -3.92 -14.59 -14.06
N ALA A 44 -3.20 -15.52 -13.43
CA ALA A 44 -1.80 -15.82 -13.75
C ALA A 44 -1.59 -17.31 -14.06
N SER A 45 -0.43 -17.62 -14.63
CA SER A 45 -0.08 -19.01 -14.95
C SER A 45 0.00 -19.86 -13.69
N ASN A 46 -0.71 -20.98 -13.65
CA ASN A 46 -0.72 -21.93 -12.51
C ASN A 46 -1.10 -21.28 -11.16
N GLU A 47 -2.10 -20.39 -11.16
CA GLU A 47 -2.58 -19.77 -9.93
C GLU A 47 -3.22 -20.76 -8.94
N LYS A 48 -3.00 -20.53 -7.64
CA LYS A 48 -3.50 -21.37 -6.54
C LYS A 48 -3.72 -20.54 -5.27
N TRP A 49 -4.53 -21.09 -4.37
CA TRP A 49 -4.78 -20.54 -3.04
C TRP A 49 -4.62 -21.62 -1.98
N ALA A 50 -4.14 -21.24 -0.80
CA ALA A 50 -4.03 -22.15 0.34
C ALA A 50 -4.29 -21.44 1.67
N THR A 51 -4.65 -22.24 2.67
CA THR A 51 -4.91 -21.82 4.04
C THR A 51 -4.29 -22.80 5.04
N GLY A 52 -3.94 -22.26 6.20
CA GLY A 52 -3.25 -22.94 7.28
C GLY A 52 -4.22 -23.23 8.42
N PRO A 53 -3.77 -23.86 9.51
CA PRO A 53 -4.53 -23.86 10.77
C PRO A 53 -4.80 -22.42 11.20
N ALA A 54 -5.97 -22.17 11.82
CA ALA A 54 -6.23 -20.89 12.48
C ALA A 54 -5.06 -20.55 13.41
N GLY A 55 -4.51 -19.35 13.31
CA GLY A 55 -3.36 -18.91 14.06
C GLY A 55 -3.69 -18.94 15.55
N VAL A 56 -2.80 -19.54 16.35
CA VAL A 56 -2.69 -19.20 17.77
C VAL A 56 -1.59 -18.16 17.88
N ASP A 57 -1.86 -17.05 18.56
CA ASP A 57 -0.89 -15.97 18.74
C ASP A 57 0.45 -16.49 19.25
N GLY A 58 1.54 -16.05 18.60
CA GLY A 58 2.90 -16.51 18.91
C GLY A 58 3.28 -17.88 18.35
N ALA A 59 2.42 -18.53 17.55
CA ALA A 59 2.86 -19.64 16.71
C ALA A 59 3.94 -19.16 15.73
N THR A 60 4.97 -19.97 15.55
CA THR A 60 5.96 -19.78 14.48
C THR A 60 5.22 -19.65 13.16
N PHE A 61 5.41 -18.51 12.48
CA PHE A 61 4.91 -18.27 11.14
C PHE A 61 5.47 -19.35 10.20
N ASN A 62 4.69 -20.42 9.98
CA ASN A 62 5.13 -21.60 9.25
C ASN A 62 4.26 -21.74 8.00
N LEU A 63 4.75 -21.17 6.90
CA LEU A 63 4.12 -21.25 5.58
C LEU A 63 3.96 -22.68 5.08
N ASP A 64 4.78 -23.62 5.56
CA ASP A 64 4.75 -25.02 5.11
C ASP A 64 3.70 -25.87 5.86
N ASN A 65 2.96 -25.29 6.81
CA ASN A 65 1.91 -25.98 7.57
C ASN A 65 0.52 -25.82 6.91
N GLU A 66 0.48 -25.99 5.59
CA GLU A 66 -0.74 -25.88 4.80
C GLU A 66 -1.66 -27.05 5.08
N THR A 67 -2.91 -26.75 5.41
CA THR A 67 -3.90 -27.79 5.71
C THR A 67 -4.87 -28.00 4.55
N ARG A 68 -5.01 -26.99 3.67
CA ARG A 68 -5.80 -27.05 2.43
C ARG A 68 -5.20 -26.20 1.32
N TYR A 69 -5.22 -26.73 0.09
CA TYR A 69 -4.86 -26.01 -1.14
C TYR A 69 -5.93 -26.21 -2.22
N SER A 70 -6.08 -25.24 -3.12
CA SER A 70 -6.97 -25.31 -4.28
C SER A 70 -6.33 -24.66 -5.51
N SER A 71 -6.61 -25.23 -6.68
CA SER A 71 -6.21 -24.70 -7.99
C SER A 71 -7.26 -23.78 -8.63
N ASN A 72 -8.42 -23.60 -7.98
CA ASN A 72 -9.46 -22.68 -8.42
C ASN A 72 -9.64 -21.61 -7.36
N TRP A 73 -9.90 -20.36 -7.78
CA TRP A 73 -10.43 -19.33 -6.88
C TRP A 73 -11.86 -19.74 -6.50
N TRP A 74 -11.97 -20.48 -5.40
CA TRP A 74 -13.23 -20.89 -4.81
C TRP A 74 -13.38 -20.10 -3.52
N ASP A 75 -14.63 -19.77 -3.22
CA ASP A 75 -15.05 -19.07 -2.02
C ASP A 75 -14.28 -19.58 -0.79
N GLN A 76 -13.32 -18.76 -0.36
CA GLN A 76 -12.57 -18.96 0.86
C GLN A 76 -13.46 -18.68 2.08
N THR A 77 -14.77 -18.93 2.06
CA THR A 77 -15.64 -18.85 3.24
C THR A 77 -16.65 -20.01 3.33
N SER A 78 -16.73 -20.93 2.34
CA SER A 78 -17.78 -21.97 2.32
C SER A 78 -17.27 -23.42 2.40
N TRP A 79 -17.37 -24.02 3.59
CA TRP A 79 -17.96 -25.36 3.69
C TRP A 79 -18.74 -25.60 4.99
N GLN A 80 -20.05 -25.80 4.83
CA GLN A 80 -20.97 -26.36 5.81
C GLN A 80 -20.89 -27.90 5.86
N THR A 81 -20.71 -28.42 7.08
CA THR A 81 -21.27 -29.65 7.67
C THR A 81 -21.44 -30.92 6.80
N GLY A 82 -20.59 -31.92 7.05
CA GLY A 82 -20.81 -33.32 6.68
C GLY A 82 -20.36 -34.26 7.81
N TRP A 83 -21.31 -35.02 8.34
CA TRP A 83 -21.32 -35.96 9.49
C TRP A 83 -19.97 -36.54 10.01
N LEU A 84 -19.75 -36.37 11.33
CA LEU A 84 -18.84 -37.09 12.25
C LEU A 84 -17.33 -36.78 12.28
N ILE A 85 -16.91 -35.52 12.17
CA ILE A 85 -15.58 -35.11 12.67
C ILE A 85 -15.71 -33.83 13.53
N PRO A 86 -15.12 -33.76 14.74
CA PRO A 86 -15.04 -32.50 15.48
C PRO A 86 -14.24 -31.49 14.65
N VAL A 87 -14.93 -30.47 14.15
CA VAL A 87 -14.34 -29.42 13.33
C VAL A 87 -13.55 -28.49 14.27
N ASN A 88 -12.26 -28.75 14.45
CA ASN A 88 -11.33 -27.68 14.80
C ASN A 88 -11.30 -26.75 13.58
N HIS A 89 -11.95 -25.59 13.72
CA HIS A 89 -12.25 -24.66 12.64
C HIS A 89 -10.96 -24.09 12.04
N TYR A 90 -10.66 -24.47 10.80
CA TYR A 90 -9.69 -23.77 9.98
C TYR A 90 -10.35 -22.48 9.51
N ASN A 91 -9.92 -21.34 10.05
CA ASN A 91 -10.32 -20.04 9.54
C ASN A 91 -9.32 -19.62 8.46
N ASN A 92 -9.79 -19.47 7.23
CA ASN A 92 -9.01 -19.04 6.09
C ASN A 92 -9.03 -17.52 5.89
N THR A 93 -9.63 -16.78 6.82
CA THR A 93 -9.51 -15.33 6.88
C THR A 93 -8.36 -14.88 7.76
N ASP A 94 -7.79 -15.74 8.60
CA ASP A 94 -6.69 -15.36 9.47
C ASP A 94 -5.35 -15.57 8.74
N TRP A 95 -5.04 -16.83 8.40
CA TRP A 95 -3.87 -17.20 7.63
C TRP A 95 -4.25 -17.73 6.26
N ASN A 96 -3.75 -17.10 5.19
CA ASN A 96 -3.95 -17.55 3.82
C ASN A 96 -2.88 -17.04 2.86
N GLN A 97 -2.86 -17.65 1.68
CA GLN A 97 -1.86 -17.35 0.67
C GLN A 97 -2.37 -17.58 -0.75
N VAL A 98 -1.77 -16.82 -1.67
CA VAL A 98 -1.95 -16.92 -3.12
C VAL A 98 -0.60 -17.30 -3.75
N ARG A 99 -0.64 -18.12 -4.80
CA ARG A 99 0.54 -18.68 -5.48
C ARG A 99 0.38 -18.64 -6.99
N TYR A 100 1.50 -18.61 -7.72
CA TYR A 100 1.51 -18.64 -9.17
C TYR A 100 2.83 -19.17 -9.76
N GLY A 101 2.88 -19.32 -11.09
CA GLY A 101 4.12 -19.52 -11.86
C GLY A 101 4.66 -20.94 -11.92
N SER A 102 4.09 -21.90 -11.19
CA SER A 102 4.57 -23.29 -11.18
C SER A 102 3.47 -24.34 -11.02
N SER A 103 3.68 -25.49 -11.65
CA SER A 103 2.76 -26.63 -11.57
C SER A 103 2.74 -27.28 -10.18
N SER A 104 3.83 -27.18 -9.41
CA SER A 104 3.91 -27.64 -8.02
C SER A 104 3.72 -26.46 -7.06
N PHE A 105 2.99 -26.65 -5.97
CA PHE A 105 2.71 -25.59 -5.00
C PHE A 105 3.98 -25.02 -4.34
N ASN A 106 4.87 -25.91 -3.88
CA ASN A 106 6.11 -25.51 -3.17
C ASN A 106 7.14 -24.82 -4.08
N SER A 107 6.97 -24.93 -5.40
CA SER A 107 7.84 -24.29 -6.39
C SER A 107 7.18 -23.06 -7.01
N SER A 108 5.99 -22.68 -6.55
CA SER A 108 5.30 -21.47 -6.98
C SER A 108 5.85 -20.27 -6.20
N SER A 109 5.92 -19.11 -6.87
CA SER A 109 6.08 -17.81 -6.22
C SER A 109 4.70 -17.35 -5.68
N GLY A 110 4.66 -16.29 -4.88
CA GLY A 110 3.40 -15.65 -4.47
C GLY A 110 3.44 -15.01 -3.09
N MET A 111 2.27 -14.72 -2.53
CA MET A 111 2.12 -13.91 -1.32
C MET A 111 1.33 -14.63 -0.24
N ALA A 112 1.63 -14.34 1.02
CA ALA A 112 0.92 -14.85 2.17
C ALA A 112 0.61 -13.72 3.17
N PHE A 113 -0.50 -13.87 3.87
CA PHE A 113 -0.94 -12.95 4.91
C PHE A 113 -1.44 -13.75 6.10
N ASP A 114 -1.11 -13.26 7.29
CA ASP A 114 -1.52 -13.80 8.59
C ASP A 114 -1.97 -12.63 9.44
N GLY A 115 -3.23 -12.65 9.81
CA GLY A 115 -3.92 -11.61 10.57
C GLY A 115 -3.40 -11.44 11.99
N VAL A 116 -4.14 -10.65 12.75
CA VAL A 116 -3.86 -10.43 14.18
C VAL A 116 -5.13 -10.75 14.95
N ASN A 117 -5.06 -11.71 15.87
CA ASN A 117 -6.21 -12.11 16.66
C ASN A 117 -6.62 -11.06 17.70
N GLU A 118 -5.69 -10.23 18.18
CA GLU A 118 -5.98 -9.12 19.06
C GLU A 118 -5.10 -7.91 18.71
N VAL A 119 -5.72 -6.85 18.18
CA VAL A 119 -5.02 -5.59 17.94
C VAL A 119 -4.71 -4.93 19.28
N SER A 120 -3.43 -4.87 19.64
CA SER A 120 -2.98 -4.20 20.86
C SER A 120 -2.50 -2.76 20.57
N PRO A 121 -2.94 -1.76 21.35
CA PRO A 121 -3.87 -1.86 22.49
C PRO A 121 -5.34 -1.98 22.06
N HIS A 122 -6.09 -2.92 22.66
CA HIS A 122 -7.49 -3.23 22.31
C HIS A 122 -8.48 -2.04 22.52
N LEU A 123 -8.10 -1.06 23.35
CA LEU A 123 -8.86 0.13 23.69
C LEU A 123 -7.91 1.34 23.76
N ASP A 124 -8.41 2.53 23.43
CA ASP A 124 -7.70 3.82 23.42
C ASP A 124 -6.69 4.03 22.27
N PHE A 125 -7.01 3.53 21.06
CA PHE A 125 -6.32 4.00 19.86
C PHE A 125 -6.56 5.49 19.68
N GLY A 126 -5.50 6.29 19.72
CA GLY A 126 -5.55 7.67 19.25
C GLY A 126 -5.72 7.73 17.74
N TYR A 127 -6.23 8.86 17.24
CA TYR A 127 -6.17 9.20 15.81
C TYR A 127 -4.72 9.08 15.29
N GLU A 128 -4.54 8.50 14.10
CA GLU A 128 -3.24 8.23 13.46
C GLU A 128 -2.26 7.37 14.29
N GLN A 129 -2.75 6.61 15.27
CA GLN A 129 -1.90 5.65 15.99
C GLN A 129 -1.68 4.39 15.13
N PRO A 130 -0.42 3.99 14.91
CA PRO A 130 -0.07 2.78 14.17
C PRO A 130 -0.53 1.50 14.87
N PHE A 131 -0.99 0.54 14.08
CA PHE A 131 -1.24 -0.83 14.52
C PHE A 131 -0.83 -1.85 13.47
N VAL A 132 -0.58 -3.08 13.90
CA VAL A 132 -0.24 -4.19 13.01
C VAL A 132 -1.52 -4.65 12.32
N LEU A 133 -1.55 -4.60 10.99
CA LEU A 133 -2.60 -5.22 10.18
C LEU A 133 -2.38 -6.73 10.09
N GLY A 134 -1.12 -7.16 9.96
CA GLY A 134 -0.77 -8.57 9.94
C GLY A 134 0.68 -8.79 9.57
N ARG A 135 1.08 -10.06 9.53
CA ARG A 135 2.36 -10.50 8.98
C ARG A 135 2.16 -10.81 7.50
N PHE A 136 2.99 -10.21 6.67
CA PHE A 136 2.99 -10.40 5.23
C PHE A 136 4.27 -11.12 4.81
N CYS A 137 4.17 -12.05 3.87
CA CYS A 137 5.33 -12.67 3.27
C CYS A 137 5.23 -12.77 1.77
N HIS A 138 6.37 -12.51 1.12
CA HIS A 138 6.58 -12.84 -0.27
C HIS A 138 7.40 -14.14 -0.37
N ILE A 139 6.79 -15.16 -0.97
CA ILE A 139 7.44 -16.42 -1.31
C ILE A 139 8.04 -16.20 -2.68
N ASN A 140 9.30 -15.74 -2.70
CA ASN A 140 9.98 -15.39 -3.93
C ASN A 140 10.75 -16.62 -4.44
N ASN A 141 10.15 -17.34 -5.38
CA ASN A 141 10.74 -18.52 -5.99
C ASN A 141 10.94 -18.27 -7.47
N SER A 142 12.05 -18.75 -8.02
CA SER A 142 12.25 -18.71 -9.46
C SER A 142 11.20 -19.54 -10.19
N ILE A 143 10.42 -18.85 -11.01
CA ILE A 143 9.30 -19.41 -11.76
C ILE A 143 9.45 -19.19 -13.26
N THR A 144 8.56 -19.81 -14.02
CA THR A 144 8.38 -19.53 -15.45
C THR A 144 6.89 -19.45 -15.73
N ALA A 145 6.42 -18.27 -16.14
CA ALA A 145 5.01 -18.00 -16.38
C ALA A 145 4.79 -17.47 -17.80
N SER A 146 3.71 -17.87 -18.45
CA SER A 146 3.25 -17.24 -19.71
C SER A 146 2.43 -15.97 -19.45
N THR A 147 1.89 -15.85 -18.23
CA THR A 147 1.12 -14.72 -17.71
C THR A 147 1.54 -14.53 -16.27
N TYR A 148 2.17 -13.40 -15.98
CA TYR A 148 2.73 -13.05 -14.67
C TYR A 148 1.64 -12.55 -13.73
N LEU A 149 1.88 -12.64 -12.42
CA LEU A 149 1.10 -11.91 -11.41
C LEU A 149 1.60 -10.47 -11.42
N GLU A 150 0.75 -9.54 -11.82
CA GLU A 150 1.03 -8.10 -11.77
C GLU A 150 0.41 -7.49 -10.52
N THR A 151 -0.85 -7.87 -10.23
CA THR A 151 -1.58 -7.39 -9.04
C THR A 151 -2.45 -8.47 -8.41
N VAL A 152 -2.70 -8.37 -7.11
CA VAL A 152 -3.67 -9.19 -6.39
C VAL A 152 -4.27 -8.42 -5.21
N PRO A 153 -5.61 -8.39 -5.06
CA PRO A 153 -6.22 -7.72 -3.93
C PRO A 153 -6.19 -8.59 -2.67
N LEU A 154 -6.02 -7.96 -1.51
CA LEU A 154 -6.22 -8.51 -0.17
C LEU A 154 -7.35 -7.74 0.51
N THR A 155 -8.44 -8.42 0.82
CA THR A 155 -9.53 -7.84 1.60
C THR A 155 -9.29 -8.11 3.08
N VAL A 156 -9.00 -7.06 3.83
CA VAL A 156 -8.75 -7.06 5.27
C VAL A 156 -9.99 -6.62 6.02
N THR A 157 -10.55 -7.50 6.83
CA THR A 157 -11.66 -7.23 7.75
C THR A 157 -11.10 -6.85 9.11
N VAL A 158 -11.50 -5.68 9.60
CA VAL A 158 -11.24 -5.25 10.98
C VAL A 158 -12.53 -5.43 11.77
N SER A 159 -12.44 -6.14 12.89
CA SER A 159 -13.58 -6.47 13.77
C SER A 159 -13.55 -5.67 15.06
N ASP A 160 -14.66 -5.73 15.80
CA ASP A 160 -14.95 -4.98 17.02
C ASP A 160 -14.61 -3.49 16.94
N ILE A 161 -14.93 -2.87 15.79
CA ILE A 161 -14.75 -1.45 15.54
C ILE A 161 -15.61 -0.66 16.52
N ALA A 162 -14.96 0.11 17.38
CA ALA A 162 -15.62 1.02 18.32
C ALA A 162 -15.06 2.44 18.16
N CYS A 163 -15.95 3.43 18.04
CA CYS A 163 -15.60 4.85 18.00
C CYS A 163 -16.78 5.71 18.49
N GLY A 164 -16.49 6.70 19.35
CA GLY A 164 -17.53 7.58 19.90
C GLY A 164 -18.61 6.79 20.68
N SER A 165 -19.88 6.97 20.32
CA SER A 165 -20.99 6.17 20.87
C SER A 165 -21.21 4.85 20.12
N ASP A 166 -20.98 4.81 18.81
CA ASP A 166 -21.15 3.66 17.91
C ASP A 166 -20.41 3.92 16.58
N ALA A 167 -19.88 2.87 15.95
CA ALA A 167 -19.39 2.94 14.57
C ALA A 167 -20.54 2.72 13.58
N LEU A 168 -20.64 3.56 12.55
CA LEU A 168 -21.68 3.55 11.53
C LEU A 168 -21.07 3.27 10.15
N PRO A 169 -21.85 2.84 9.14
CA PRO A 169 -21.41 2.86 7.75
C PRO A 169 -21.04 4.30 7.30
N GLY A 170 -19.95 4.45 6.53
CA GLY A 170 -19.55 5.74 5.95
C GLY A 170 -20.42 6.21 4.78
N GLY A 171 -20.12 7.40 4.22
CA GLY A 171 -20.83 7.97 3.06
C GLY A 171 -21.73 9.16 3.40
N PRO A 172 -22.22 9.97 2.45
CA PRO A 172 -22.77 11.31 2.73
C PRO A 172 -23.88 11.33 3.82
N TYR A 173 -23.75 12.22 4.81
CA TYR A 173 -24.77 12.43 5.84
C TYR A 173 -26.02 13.11 5.26
N ILE A 174 -27.20 12.55 5.54
CA ILE A 174 -28.50 13.12 5.14
C ILE A 174 -29.26 13.54 6.40
N PRO A 175 -29.43 14.86 6.64
CA PRO A 175 -30.19 15.34 7.80
C PRO A 175 -31.65 14.85 7.76
N GLY A 176 -32.15 14.38 8.90
CA GLY A 176 -33.57 14.01 9.08
C GLY A 176 -33.95 12.58 8.66
N THR A 177 -32.97 11.73 8.31
CA THR A 177 -33.17 10.28 8.19
C THR A 177 -32.82 9.58 9.50
N GLU A 178 -33.46 8.44 9.79
CA GLU A 178 -33.06 7.57 10.91
C GLU A 178 -31.55 7.25 10.81
N PRO A 179 -30.82 7.25 11.94
CA PRO A 179 -29.40 6.91 11.92
C PRO A 179 -29.21 5.48 11.37
N PRO A 180 -28.15 5.25 10.57
CA PRO A 180 -27.87 3.93 10.06
C PRO A 180 -27.57 2.95 11.20
N THR A 181 -27.78 1.67 10.95
CA THR A 181 -27.46 0.62 11.93
C THR A 181 -25.96 0.63 12.24
N PRO A 182 -25.55 0.58 13.52
CA PRO A 182 -24.16 0.41 13.89
C PRO A 182 -23.52 -0.83 13.26
N ILE A 183 -22.25 -0.72 12.92
CA ILE A 183 -21.40 -1.82 12.45
C ILE A 183 -20.37 -2.14 13.53
N THR A 184 -20.00 -3.41 13.62
CA THR A 184 -18.89 -3.86 14.49
C THR A 184 -17.72 -4.37 13.67
N SER A 185 -17.86 -4.50 12.35
CA SER A 185 -16.77 -4.90 11.47
C SER A 185 -16.87 -4.20 10.13
N MET A 186 -15.71 -4.02 9.48
CA MET A 186 -15.61 -3.44 8.16
C MET A 186 -14.46 -4.07 7.38
N ALA A 187 -14.65 -4.23 6.07
CA ALA A 187 -13.64 -4.73 5.16
C ALA A 187 -13.01 -3.60 4.34
N PHE A 188 -11.68 -3.65 4.22
CA PHE A 188 -10.84 -2.76 3.44
C PHE A 188 -10.06 -3.59 2.42
N THR A 189 -10.04 -3.21 1.15
CA THR A 189 -9.37 -3.95 0.09
C THR A 189 -8.12 -3.21 -0.34
N TYR A 190 -6.96 -3.81 -0.16
CA TYR A 190 -5.67 -3.29 -0.61
C TYR A 190 -5.20 -4.08 -1.81
N THR A 191 -4.69 -3.40 -2.84
CA THR A 191 -4.13 -4.04 -4.03
C THR A 191 -2.63 -4.18 -3.84
N PHE A 192 -2.13 -5.41 -3.86
CA PHE A 192 -0.71 -5.70 -3.85
C PHE A 192 -0.21 -5.79 -5.29
N GLY A 193 0.83 -5.05 -5.63
CA GLY A 193 1.56 -5.17 -6.89
C GLY A 193 2.82 -6.02 -6.71
N LEU A 194 3.19 -6.75 -7.75
CA LEU A 194 4.45 -7.50 -7.82
C LEU A 194 5.22 -7.06 -9.07
N ASP A 195 6.43 -6.58 -8.87
CA ASP A 195 7.45 -6.53 -9.92
C ASP A 195 8.35 -7.76 -9.78
N GLU A 196 7.98 -8.80 -10.53
CA GLU A 196 8.76 -10.03 -10.68
C GLU A 196 9.89 -9.79 -11.68
N THR A 197 11.12 -9.70 -11.17
CA THR A 197 12.27 -9.32 -11.97
C THR A 197 12.78 -10.47 -12.83
N THR A 198 13.36 -10.13 -13.97
CA THR A 198 14.04 -11.14 -14.78
C THR A 198 15.31 -11.59 -14.08
N ASN A 199 15.34 -12.86 -13.67
CA ASN A 199 16.42 -13.48 -12.89
C ASN A 199 17.82 -13.48 -13.53
N SER A 200 17.95 -13.08 -14.81
CA SER A 200 19.23 -13.00 -15.52
C SER A 200 19.77 -11.58 -15.70
N LEU A 201 19.09 -10.55 -15.15
CA LEU A 201 19.51 -9.16 -15.26
C LEU A 201 20.81 -8.90 -14.48
N ASN A 202 21.72 -8.13 -15.07
CA ASN A 202 22.96 -7.70 -14.42
C ASN A 202 23.30 -6.26 -14.85
N PRO A 203 23.26 -5.28 -13.95
CA PRO A 203 22.99 -5.40 -12.50
C PRO A 203 21.51 -5.70 -12.19
N CYS A 204 21.23 -6.32 -11.04
CA CYS A 204 19.85 -6.48 -10.57
C CYS A 204 19.24 -5.12 -10.18
N PRO A 205 17.93 -4.88 -10.43
CA PRO A 205 17.33 -3.55 -10.25
C PRO A 205 17.22 -3.06 -8.80
N TYR A 206 16.80 -3.94 -7.87
CA TYR A 206 16.37 -3.52 -6.53
C TYR A 206 17.44 -3.59 -5.45
N LEU A 207 18.49 -4.37 -5.67
CA LEU A 207 19.63 -4.46 -4.74
C LEU A 207 20.91 -4.12 -5.52
N PRO A 208 21.30 -2.83 -5.59
CA PRO A 208 22.49 -2.39 -6.30
C PRO A 208 23.75 -3.08 -5.75
N GLY A 209 24.44 -3.84 -6.61
CA GLY A 209 25.62 -4.61 -6.25
C GLY A 209 25.33 -6.00 -5.68
N ASP A 210 24.06 -6.40 -5.57
CA ASP A 210 23.71 -7.82 -5.46
C ASP A 210 24.07 -8.48 -6.80
N PRO A 211 25.03 -9.41 -6.86
CA PRO A 211 25.20 -10.20 -8.06
C PRO A 211 23.88 -10.91 -8.38
N VAL A 212 23.68 -11.36 -9.62
CA VAL A 212 22.76 -12.48 -9.85
C VAL A 212 23.22 -13.58 -8.91
N ASN A 213 22.52 -13.74 -7.79
CA ASN A 213 22.88 -14.73 -6.78
C ASN A 213 22.60 -16.12 -7.37
N ASP A 214 22.88 -17.21 -6.64
CA ASP A 214 22.63 -18.55 -7.18
C ASP A 214 21.15 -18.81 -7.55
N TYR A 215 20.23 -17.93 -7.15
CA TYR A 215 18.79 -18.06 -7.27
C TYR A 215 18.12 -17.02 -8.20
N GLY A 216 18.72 -15.83 -8.42
CA GLY A 216 18.24 -14.80 -9.34
C GLY A 216 18.25 -13.36 -8.78
N CYS A 217 17.44 -12.47 -9.34
CA CYS A 217 17.34 -11.07 -8.91
C CYS A 217 16.19 -10.90 -7.90
N ALA A 218 16.35 -9.96 -6.97
CA ALA A 218 15.31 -9.66 -5.99
C ALA A 218 14.09 -9.00 -6.63
N ASP A 219 12.91 -9.28 -6.05
CA ASP A 219 11.62 -8.75 -6.50
C ASP A 219 11.05 -7.74 -5.53
N ALA A 220 10.09 -6.96 -6.01
CA ALA A 220 9.52 -5.87 -5.25
C ALA A 220 7.99 -5.96 -5.14
N ILE A 221 7.51 -5.78 -3.92
CA ILE A 221 6.08 -5.70 -3.59
C ILE A 221 5.70 -4.25 -3.32
N SER A 222 4.60 -3.82 -3.93
CA SER A 222 3.92 -2.57 -3.61
C SER A 222 2.53 -2.86 -3.04
N ILE A 223 1.95 -1.91 -2.31
CA ILE A 223 0.62 -2.02 -1.73
C ILE A 223 -0.15 -0.72 -1.92
N SER A 224 -1.43 -0.82 -2.24
CA SER A 224 -2.33 0.32 -2.35
C SER A 224 -2.82 0.82 -0.99
N GLN A 225 -3.42 2.01 -0.99
CA GLN A 225 -4.34 2.41 0.06
C GLN A 225 -5.74 1.80 -0.15
N ALA A 226 -6.58 1.83 0.88
CA ALA A 226 -7.96 1.40 0.75
C ALA A 226 -8.74 2.36 -0.19
N PRO A 227 -9.66 1.83 -1.03
CA PRO A 227 -10.55 2.64 -1.85
C PRO A 227 -11.28 3.74 -1.07
N ALA A 228 -11.44 4.91 -1.69
CA ALA A 228 -12.01 6.09 -1.04
C ALA A 228 -13.46 5.92 -0.55
N ASP A 229 -14.19 4.95 -1.05
CA ASP A 229 -15.56 4.61 -0.64
C ASP A 229 -15.61 3.61 0.53
N GLN A 230 -14.50 2.98 0.88
CA GLN A 230 -14.39 2.09 2.03
C GLN A 230 -14.09 2.89 3.29
N LYS A 231 -15.16 3.43 3.88
CA LYS A 231 -15.14 4.17 5.14
C LYS A 231 -16.17 3.70 6.17
N PHE A 232 -15.83 3.83 7.44
CA PHE A 232 -16.78 3.82 8.55
C PHE A 232 -16.92 5.23 9.12
N ARG A 233 -18.01 5.49 9.81
CA ARG A 233 -18.37 6.80 10.35
C ARG A 233 -18.45 6.74 11.86
N SER A 234 -17.88 7.73 12.53
CA SER A 234 -18.01 7.91 13.98
C SER A 234 -18.89 9.13 14.29
N LEU A 235 -19.70 9.02 15.35
CA LEU A 235 -20.43 10.14 15.94
C LEU A 235 -19.66 10.68 17.16
N PHE A 236 -19.42 11.99 17.20
CA PHE A 236 -18.68 12.62 18.31
C PHE A 236 -19.59 13.37 19.28
N GLU A 237 -20.15 14.50 18.84
CA GLU A 237 -21.07 15.32 19.62
C GLU A 237 -22.05 16.01 18.68
N SER A 238 -23.30 16.19 19.12
CA SER A 238 -24.29 17.08 18.47
C SER A 238 -24.32 17.02 16.93
N ASP A 239 -24.53 15.82 16.39
CA ASP A 239 -24.62 15.52 14.94
C ASP A 239 -23.35 15.77 14.11
N ILE A 240 -22.17 15.85 14.75
CA ILE A 240 -20.89 15.90 14.04
C ILE A 240 -20.43 14.47 13.71
N TYR A 241 -20.34 14.19 12.41
CA TYR A 241 -19.87 12.93 11.85
C TYR A 241 -18.52 13.11 11.16
N VAL A 242 -17.62 12.16 11.38
CA VAL A 242 -16.36 12.04 10.62
C VAL A 242 -16.27 10.64 10.04
N ASP A 243 -15.88 10.56 8.77
CA ASP A 243 -15.66 9.31 8.07
C ASP A 243 -14.18 8.94 8.16
N TYR A 244 -13.91 7.74 8.64
CA TYR A 244 -12.59 7.16 8.80
C TYR A 244 -12.38 5.98 7.85
N THR A 245 -11.13 5.75 7.51
CA THR A 245 -10.66 4.56 6.82
C THR A 245 -9.43 3.99 7.56
N VAL A 246 -8.97 2.82 7.13
CA VAL A 246 -7.71 2.25 7.58
C VAL A 246 -6.68 2.51 6.48
N GLY A 247 -5.74 3.41 6.76
CA GLY A 247 -4.63 3.73 5.86
C GLY A 247 -3.45 2.79 6.13
N VAL A 248 -2.82 2.29 5.08
CA VAL A 248 -1.57 1.52 5.18
C VAL A 248 -0.42 2.48 5.48
N LEU A 249 0.36 2.17 6.51
CA LEU A 249 1.56 2.92 6.83
C LEU A 249 2.80 2.34 6.16
N GLY A 250 2.81 1.04 5.83
CA GLY A 250 3.90 0.38 5.13
C GLY A 250 4.39 -0.87 5.87
N PHE A 251 5.55 -1.35 5.48
CA PHE A 251 6.15 -2.57 6.04
C PHE A 251 7.25 -2.25 7.05
N MET A 252 7.50 -3.15 8.00
CA MET A 252 8.67 -3.12 8.89
C MET A 252 9.21 -4.52 9.15
N GLU A 253 10.54 -4.63 9.22
CA GLU A 253 11.22 -5.88 9.51
C GLU A 253 10.70 -6.53 10.82
N MET A 254 10.48 -7.83 10.78
CA MET A 254 10.08 -8.58 11.96
C MET A 254 11.25 -8.72 12.93
N ASN A 255 10.94 -8.82 14.23
CA ASN A 255 11.93 -9.23 15.21
C ASN A 255 12.42 -10.66 14.93
N ALA A 256 13.62 -11.00 15.41
CA ALA A 256 14.20 -12.34 15.25
C ALA A 256 13.35 -13.48 15.84
N ASN A 257 12.40 -13.17 16.74
CA ASN A 257 11.45 -14.11 17.32
C ASN A 257 10.15 -14.27 16.48
N GLY A 258 10.04 -13.61 15.32
CA GLY A 258 8.87 -13.66 14.45
C GLY A 258 7.72 -12.71 14.84
N THR A 259 7.92 -11.83 15.82
CA THR A 259 6.92 -10.82 16.24
C THR A 259 7.13 -9.49 15.53
N CYS A 260 6.07 -8.69 15.44
CA CYS A 260 6.17 -7.33 14.95
C CYS A 260 6.78 -6.40 16.00
N PRO A 261 7.73 -5.52 15.63
CA PRO A 261 8.33 -4.55 16.55
C PRO A 261 7.31 -3.47 16.97
N VAL A 262 7.74 -2.52 17.79
CA VAL A 262 6.97 -1.27 17.94
C VAL A 262 7.17 -0.44 16.68
N TRP A 263 6.12 0.22 16.20
CA TRP A 263 6.19 1.07 15.01
C TRP A 263 7.30 2.11 15.11
N ASP A 264 8.10 2.22 14.04
CA ASP A 264 9.10 3.26 13.83
C ASP A 264 9.01 3.74 12.38
N ALA A 265 8.50 4.97 12.21
CA ALA A 265 8.35 5.58 10.89
C ALA A 265 9.69 5.71 10.14
N GLY A 266 10.83 5.79 10.83
CA GLY A 266 12.16 5.84 10.22
C GLY A 266 12.65 4.50 9.67
N GLN A 267 12.01 3.40 10.05
CA GLN A 267 12.30 2.04 9.58
C GLN A 267 11.24 1.52 8.60
N SER A 268 10.15 2.26 8.42
CA SER A 268 9.11 1.83 7.50
C SER A 268 9.58 1.88 6.05
N ILE A 269 9.21 0.84 5.31
CA ILE A 269 9.49 0.72 3.89
C ILE A 269 8.17 0.71 3.11
N GLY A 270 8.12 1.55 2.08
CA GLY A 270 6.96 1.68 1.20
C GLY A 270 6.83 0.54 0.20
N GLN A 271 7.96 0.16 -0.37
CA GLN A 271 8.10 -0.98 -1.26
C GLN A 271 8.89 -2.06 -0.52
N TYR A 272 8.38 -3.29 -0.53
CA TYR A 272 9.03 -4.40 0.15
C TYR A 272 9.85 -5.22 -0.84
N ILE A 273 11.18 -5.19 -0.68
CA ILE A 273 12.11 -5.93 -1.52
C ILE A 273 12.39 -7.29 -0.91
N SER A 274 12.19 -8.33 -1.70
CA SER A 274 12.31 -9.73 -1.29
C SER A 274 13.41 -10.45 -2.06
N LYS A 275 14.26 -11.19 -1.36
CA LYS A 275 15.33 -11.97 -1.99
C LYS A 275 14.76 -13.19 -2.71
N GLU A 276 15.33 -13.47 -3.88
CA GLU A 276 14.94 -14.61 -4.70
C GLU A 276 15.35 -15.96 -4.11
N GLY A 277 14.54 -16.99 -4.37
CA GLY A 277 14.72 -18.36 -3.89
C GLY A 277 14.40 -18.58 -2.40
N THR A 278 13.74 -17.62 -1.74
CA THR A 278 13.39 -17.71 -0.32
C THR A 278 12.04 -17.07 -0.02
N THR A 279 11.43 -17.51 1.08
CA THR A 279 10.34 -16.75 1.72
C THR A 279 10.93 -15.56 2.47
N ASN A 280 10.36 -14.39 2.26
CA ASN A 280 10.74 -13.15 2.93
C ASN A 280 9.52 -12.61 3.68
N CYS A 281 9.62 -12.43 4.99
CA CYS A 281 8.50 -12.01 5.85
C CYS A 281 8.73 -10.66 6.53
N THR A 282 7.66 -9.89 6.68
CA THR A 282 7.64 -8.53 7.23
C THR A 282 6.31 -8.24 7.91
N CYS A 283 6.24 -7.18 8.71
CA CYS A 283 5.01 -6.73 9.35
C CYS A 283 4.38 -5.61 8.56
N LEU A 284 3.08 -5.72 8.27
CA LEU A 284 2.30 -4.67 7.62
C LEU A 284 1.58 -3.84 8.69
N TYR A 285 1.75 -2.52 8.63
CA TYR A 285 1.11 -1.59 9.55
C TYR A 285 0.05 -0.75 8.87
N GLY A 286 -0.95 -0.38 9.64
CA GLY A 286 -1.96 0.60 9.27
C GLY A 286 -2.24 1.59 10.41
N SER A 287 -3.09 2.56 10.12
CA SER A 287 -3.61 3.51 11.10
C SER A 287 -5.01 3.95 10.72
N ILE A 288 -5.76 4.46 11.69
CA ILE A 288 -7.04 5.09 11.43
C ILE A 288 -6.79 6.54 11.00
N THR A 289 -7.38 6.92 9.88
CA THR A 289 -7.29 8.28 9.35
C THR A 289 -8.63 8.69 8.73
N ASP A 290 -8.95 9.99 8.76
CA ASP A 290 -10.12 10.57 8.08
C ASP A 290 -9.78 11.08 6.67
N TYR A 291 -8.51 10.99 6.30
CA TYR A 291 -8.02 11.37 5.00
C TYR A 291 -8.29 10.28 3.96
N THR A 292 -8.90 10.67 2.84
CA THR A 292 -8.89 9.85 1.63
C THR A 292 -7.75 10.27 0.73
N PRO A 293 -6.85 9.34 0.37
CA PRO A 293 -5.83 9.55 -0.65
C PRO A 293 -6.34 10.29 -1.87
N THR A 294 -5.76 11.46 -2.17
CA THR A 294 -5.75 11.99 -3.52
C THR A 294 -4.46 11.57 -4.20
N ALA A 295 -4.54 11.33 -5.52
CA ALA A 295 -3.39 11.07 -6.39
C ALA A 295 -2.27 12.10 -6.19
N VAL A 296 -1.05 11.74 -6.59
CA VAL A 296 0.19 12.53 -6.40
C VAL A 296 -0.03 14.03 -6.60
N ASP A 297 0.20 14.81 -5.54
CA ASP A 297 0.29 16.26 -5.66
C ASP A 297 1.72 16.67 -6.05
N LEU A 298 1.91 17.11 -7.30
CA LEU A 298 3.20 17.60 -7.78
C LEU A 298 3.47 19.04 -7.31
N VAL A 299 4.64 19.24 -6.68
CA VAL A 299 5.17 20.58 -6.37
C VAL A 299 5.79 21.19 -7.63
N TYR A 300 6.63 20.42 -8.33
CA TYR A 300 7.22 20.83 -9.60
C TYR A 300 7.61 19.62 -10.45
N PHE A 301 7.70 19.84 -11.75
CA PHE A 301 8.38 18.99 -12.71
C PHE A 301 9.15 19.90 -13.67
N THR A 302 10.42 19.62 -13.92
CA THR A 302 11.31 20.42 -14.76
C THR A 302 12.13 19.54 -15.69
N ALA A 303 12.59 20.13 -16.80
CA ALA A 303 13.49 19.52 -17.76
C ALA A 303 14.58 20.53 -18.13
N GLU A 304 15.81 20.30 -17.68
CA GLU A 304 16.94 21.22 -17.87
C GLU A 304 18.06 20.54 -18.66
N VAL A 305 18.67 21.28 -19.59
CA VAL A 305 19.84 20.77 -20.33
C VAL A 305 21.00 20.47 -19.36
N SER A 306 21.56 19.27 -19.45
CA SER A 306 22.75 18.83 -18.70
C SER A 306 23.92 18.52 -19.65
N GLU A 307 25.10 18.21 -19.11
CA GLU A 307 26.25 17.78 -19.93
C GLU A 307 26.02 16.42 -20.62
N GLU A 308 25.18 15.56 -20.03
CA GLU A 308 24.93 14.19 -20.51
C GLU A 308 23.59 14.04 -21.27
N GLY A 309 22.76 15.09 -21.32
CA GLY A 309 21.51 15.10 -22.07
C GLY A 309 20.50 16.11 -21.51
N THR A 310 19.39 15.62 -20.97
CA THR A 310 18.39 16.44 -20.28
C THR A 310 18.06 15.85 -18.92
N LEU A 311 18.28 16.62 -17.87
CA LEU A 311 17.93 16.25 -16.50
C LEU A 311 16.47 16.59 -16.24
N LEU A 312 15.69 15.56 -15.97
CA LEU A 312 14.32 15.67 -15.51
C LEU A 312 14.33 15.62 -13.98
N ALA A 313 13.67 16.58 -13.33
CA ALA A 313 13.56 16.61 -11.88
C ALA A 313 12.11 16.89 -11.48
N TRP A 314 11.61 16.17 -10.48
CA TRP A 314 10.30 16.45 -9.90
C TRP A 314 10.32 16.32 -8.39
N GLN A 315 9.38 17.03 -7.78
CA GLN A 315 9.08 16.92 -6.37
C GLN A 315 7.58 16.76 -6.20
N THR A 316 7.19 15.86 -5.31
CA THR A 316 5.83 15.65 -4.87
C THR A 316 5.63 16.26 -3.48
N ALA A 317 4.42 16.71 -3.19
CA ALA A 317 4.02 17.20 -1.87
C ALA A 317 3.55 16.04 -1.00
N ASN A 318 2.84 15.09 -1.62
CA ASN A 318 2.43 13.81 -1.09
C ASN A 318 2.35 12.80 -2.25
N GLU A 319 2.43 11.52 -1.93
CA GLU A 319 2.40 10.41 -2.89
C GLU A 319 1.47 9.32 -2.40
N VAL A 320 0.21 9.71 -2.27
CA VAL A 320 -0.77 8.84 -1.67
C VAL A 320 -1.26 7.87 -2.73
N ASP A 321 -1.06 6.57 -2.48
CA ASP A 321 -1.38 5.47 -3.40
C ASP A 321 -0.52 5.37 -4.69
N ASN A 322 0.61 6.08 -4.75
CA ASN A 322 1.54 6.03 -5.89
C ASN A 322 2.52 4.87 -5.77
N ILE A 323 2.65 4.04 -6.81
CA ILE A 323 3.65 2.97 -6.87
C ILE A 323 4.88 3.35 -7.69
N GLY A 324 4.80 4.42 -8.48
CA GLY A 324 5.95 4.92 -9.21
C GLY A 324 5.59 5.79 -10.39
N PHE A 325 6.59 6.09 -11.21
CA PHE A 325 6.51 7.07 -12.29
C PHE A 325 6.99 6.51 -13.63
N ASN A 326 6.31 6.93 -14.69
CA ASN A 326 6.81 6.82 -16.07
C ASN A 326 7.13 8.20 -16.63
N LEU A 327 8.15 8.26 -17.48
CA LEU A 327 8.58 9.47 -18.14
C LEU A 327 8.41 9.34 -19.65
N TYR A 328 7.92 10.40 -20.28
CA TYR A 328 7.67 10.44 -21.71
C TYR A 328 8.28 11.68 -22.34
N ARG A 329 8.73 11.53 -23.59
CA ARG A 329 9.28 12.62 -24.41
C ARG A 329 8.60 12.73 -25.76
N ALA A 330 8.45 13.94 -26.28
CA ALA A 330 8.13 14.20 -27.68
C ALA A 330 8.87 15.45 -28.22
N GLU A 331 9.06 15.54 -29.53
CA GLU A 331 9.65 16.72 -30.21
C GLU A 331 8.66 17.89 -30.36
N SER A 332 7.38 17.67 -30.02
CA SER A 332 6.35 18.71 -29.99
C SER A 332 5.29 18.41 -28.93
N LYS A 333 4.59 19.45 -28.44
CA LYS A 333 3.52 19.31 -27.42
C LYS A 333 2.41 18.33 -27.82
N THR A 334 2.16 18.16 -29.12
CA THR A 334 1.12 17.29 -29.67
C THR A 334 1.68 16.06 -30.38
N GLY A 335 3.00 15.83 -30.30
CA GLY A 335 3.66 14.72 -30.96
C GLY A 335 3.41 13.38 -30.28
N SER A 336 3.79 12.30 -30.96
CA SER A 336 3.82 10.96 -30.37
C SER A 336 4.81 10.91 -29.22
N LYS A 337 4.35 10.44 -28.06
CA LYS A 337 5.16 10.28 -26.86
C LYS A 337 5.95 8.99 -26.95
N VAL A 338 7.23 9.07 -26.62
CA VAL A 338 8.13 7.93 -26.45
C VAL A 338 8.38 7.78 -24.95
N LYS A 339 8.11 6.59 -24.40
CA LYS A 339 8.44 6.28 -23.00
C LYS A 339 9.96 6.17 -22.84
N LEU A 340 10.51 6.76 -21.80
CA LEU A 340 11.95 6.85 -21.56
C LEU A 340 12.48 5.73 -20.68
N ASN A 341 11.76 5.38 -19.62
CA ASN A 341 12.13 4.34 -18.67
C ASN A 341 11.57 2.97 -19.10
N GLU A 342 12.39 1.91 -19.01
CA GLU A 342 11.96 0.53 -19.31
C GLU A 342 11.11 -0.03 -18.17
N THR A 343 11.60 0.09 -16.93
CA THR A 343 10.89 -0.27 -15.70
C THR A 343 10.31 0.96 -15.03
N LEU A 344 9.23 0.78 -14.25
CA LEU A 344 8.62 1.86 -13.48
C LEU A 344 9.65 2.45 -12.50
N ILE A 345 9.74 3.78 -12.41
CA ILE A 345 10.60 4.43 -11.42
C ILE A 345 9.86 4.38 -10.08
N PRO A 346 10.33 3.61 -9.08
CA PRO A 346 9.57 3.42 -7.85
C PRO A 346 9.46 4.73 -7.05
N THR A 347 8.40 4.85 -6.26
CA THR A 347 8.31 5.92 -5.27
C THR A 347 9.41 5.78 -4.20
N ASN A 348 9.96 6.92 -3.77
CA ASN A 348 10.94 7.03 -2.70
C ASN A 348 10.27 7.17 -1.32
N VAL A 349 8.95 7.30 -1.28
CA VAL A 349 8.15 7.43 -0.06
C VAL A 349 7.16 6.28 0.03
N MET A 350 6.53 6.11 1.18
CA MET A 350 5.57 5.04 1.38
C MET A 350 4.39 5.22 0.42
N PRO A 351 3.87 4.16 -0.23
CA PRO A 351 2.58 4.24 -0.93
C PRO A 351 1.52 4.71 0.07
N GLY A 352 0.97 5.91 -0.14
CA GLY A 352 0.09 6.52 0.87
C GLY A 352 0.72 7.65 1.68
N SER A 353 1.99 7.95 1.46
CA SER A 353 2.72 8.93 2.26
C SER A 353 2.15 10.34 2.06
N LEU A 354 1.80 10.98 3.18
CA LEU A 354 1.44 12.40 3.24
C LEU A 354 2.65 13.33 3.04
N VAL A 355 3.84 12.75 2.86
CA VAL A 355 5.08 13.43 2.52
C VAL A 355 5.52 12.94 1.16
N GLY A 356 5.78 13.86 0.24
CA GLY A 356 6.36 13.53 -1.05
C GLY A 356 7.88 13.41 -1.00
N ALA A 357 8.49 13.16 -2.15
CA ALA A 357 9.93 13.01 -2.29
C ALA A 357 10.48 13.81 -3.47
N PHE A 358 11.80 13.80 -3.57
CA PHE A 358 12.55 14.35 -4.70
C PHE A 358 13.03 13.21 -5.59
N TYR A 359 12.99 13.46 -6.90
CA TYR A 359 13.41 12.50 -7.91
C TYR A 359 14.15 13.19 -9.04
N SER A 360 14.97 12.41 -9.73
CA SER A 360 15.68 12.84 -10.91
C SER A 360 15.85 11.70 -11.91
N TYR A 361 15.82 12.02 -13.20
CA TYR A 361 16.07 11.09 -14.30
C TYR A 361 16.85 11.77 -15.42
N GLU A 362 17.89 11.13 -15.93
CA GLU A 362 18.73 11.68 -17.00
C GLU A 362 18.36 11.06 -18.35
N ASP A 363 17.79 11.87 -19.24
CA ASP A 363 17.55 11.49 -20.65
C ASP A 363 18.82 11.71 -21.49
N THR A 364 19.67 10.70 -21.50
CA THR A 364 20.92 10.67 -22.29
C THR A 364 20.70 10.50 -23.80
N THR A 365 19.45 10.27 -24.23
CA THR A 365 19.12 10.05 -25.65
C THR A 365 18.66 11.33 -26.35
N ALA A 366 18.47 12.42 -25.61
CA ALA A 366 18.12 13.72 -26.16
C ALA A 366 19.26 14.26 -27.03
N LYS A 367 18.96 14.63 -28.28
CA LYS A 367 19.96 15.19 -29.19
C LYS A 367 20.02 16.71 -29.07
N GLY A 368 21.24 17.25 -28.99
CA GLY A 368 21.45 18.69 -28.99
C GLY A 368 20.87 19.39 -30.23
N GLY A 369 20.33 20.59 -30.03
CA GLY A 369 19.74 21.43 -31.10
C GLY A 369 18.29 21.14 -31.44
N LEU A 370 17.63 20.22 -30.72
CA LEU A 370 16.18 19.97 -30.80
C LEU A 370 15.49 20.44 -29.52
N THR A 371 14.24 20.91 -29.66
CA THR A 371 13.38 21.20 -28.50
C THR A 371 12.57 19.96 -28.17
N TYR A 372 12.63 19.53 -26.92
CA TYR A 372 11.85 18.41 -26.40
C TYR A 372 10.81 18.87 -25.39
N TYR A 373 9.75 18.10 -25.29
CA TYR A 373 8.68 18.24 -24.32
C TYR A 373 8.58 16.95 -23.52
N TYR A 374 8.41 17.08 -22.20
CA TYR A 374 8.42 15.96 -21.27
C TYR A 374 7.12 15.89 -20.48
N TRP A 375 6.68 14.67 -20.22
CA TRP A 375 5.56 14.36 -19.33
C TRP A 375 6.02 13.38 -18.26
N LEU A 376 5.42 13.53 -17.09
CA LEU A 376 5.54 12.63 -15.96
C LEU A 376 4.19 11.96 -15.75
N GLU A 377 4.15 10.65 -15.74
CA GLU A 377 2.96 9.86 -15.40
C GLU A 377 3.16 9.27 -14.01
N ASP A 378 2.29 9.60 -13.06
CA ASP A 378 2.19 8.81 -11.82
C ASP A 378 1.27 7.60 -12.06
N VAL A 379 1.63 6.48 -11.44
CA VAL A 379 0.91 5.23 -11.53
C VAL A 379 0.48 4.82 -10.13
N GLU A 380 -0.82 4.71 -9.92
CA GLU A 380 -1.42 4.25 -8.68
C GLU A 380 -1.35 2.72 -8.59
N ALA A 381 -1.32 2.17 -7.38
CA ALA A 381 -1.29 0.71 -7.16
C ALA A 381 -2.49 -0.02 -7.80
N GLY A 382 -3.64 0.65 -7.94
CA GLY A 382 -4.82 0.15 -8.64
C GLY A 382 -4.73 0.20 -10.18
N GLY A 383 -3.59 0.60 -10.75
CA GLY A 383 -3.34 0.67 -12.20
C GLY A 383 -3.89 1.94 -12.87
N LYS A 384 -4.49 2.86 -12.13
CA LYS A 384 -4.86 4.19 -12.63
C LYS A 384 -3.60 5.02 -12.81
N ALA A 385 -3.50 5.72 -13.94
CA ALA A 385 -2.35 6.55 -14.27
C ALA A 385 -2.79 7.99 -14.58
N THR A 386 -2.05 8.97 -14.06
CA THR A 386 -2.31 10.40 -14.29
C THR A 386 -1.09 11.03 -14.95
N LEU A 387 -1.31 11.76 -16.05
CA LEU A 387 -0.22 12.35 -16.84
C LEU A 387 -0.13 13.86 -16.58
N HIS A 388 1.06 14.32 -16.19
CA HIS A 388 1.40 15.71 -15.90
C HIS A 388 2.29 16.33 -16.98
N GLY A 389 2.15 17.64 -17.18
CA GLY A 389 2.90 18.41 -18.17
C GLY A 389 2.08 18.76 -19.43
N PRO A 390 2.74 19.05 -20.58
CA PRO A 390 4.17 18.97 -20.78
C PRO A 390 4.95 20.09 -20.09
N VAL A 391 6.21 19.79 -19.78
CA VAL A 391 7.26 20.80 -19.55
C VAL A 391 8.16 20.86 -20.77
N GLU A 392 8.56 22.06 -21.16
CA GLU A 392 9.48 22.29 -22.27
C GLU A 392 10.91 22.25 -21.74
N MET A 393 11.81 21.57 -22.45
CA MET A 393 13.24 21.56 -22.15
C MET A 393 13.78 23.00 -22.15
N GLN A 394 14.46 23.38 -21.07
CA GLN A 394 15.05 24.72 -20.90
C GLN A 394 16.56 24.75 -21.12
#